data_AF-A0A2M7IVP4-F1
#
_entry.id   AF-A0A2M7IVP4-F1
#
_cell.length_a   1.000
_cell.length_b   1.000
_cell.length_c   1.000
_cell.angle_alpha   90.00
_cell.angle_beta   90.00
_cell.angle_gamma   90.00
#
_symmetry.space_group_name_H-M   'P 1'
#
loop_
_entity.id
_entity.type
_entity.pdbx_description
1 polymer ?
#
loop_
_entity_poly.entity_id
_entity_poly.type
_entity_poly.pdbx_seq_one_letter_code
_entity_poly.pdbx_strand_id
1 'polypeptide(L)'
;MNTLRINVEIPEQILLTLNLNEDEFSQQMKIFTAAQLYKQHKLSLGQTAALAKMDRFRIIEELEKFGIDIINYDPEELSQELENF
;
A
#
# COMPACT_ATOMS: atom_id res chain seq x y z
N MET A 1 -16.74 4.20 -2.23
CA MET A 1 -16.06 3.25 -3.14
C MET A 1 -16.74 1.90 -3.00
N ASN A 2 -17.10 1.26 -4.11
CA ASN A 2 -17.63 -0.11 -4.06
C ASN A 2 -16.51 -1.09 -3.73
N THR A 3 -16.83 -2.18 -3.02
CA THR A 3 -15.84 -3.19 -2.63
C THR A 3 -16.02 -4.45 -3.47
N LEU A 4 -14.92 -5.00 -3.96
CA LEU A 4 -14.85 -6.30 -4.62
C LEU A 4 -14.08 -7.28 -3.72
N ARG A 5 -14.39 -8.58 -3.82
CA ARG A 5 -13.65 -9.65 -3.13
C ARG A 5 -12.85 -10.44 -4.15
N ILE A 6 -11.57 -10.64 -3.85
CA ILE A 6 -10.64 -11.46 -4.63
C ILE A 6 -10.30 -12.67 -3.76
N ASN A 7 -10.48 -13.89 -4.29
CA ASN A 7 -10.10 -15.12 -3.61
C ASN A 7 -8.79 -15.61 -4.21
N VAL A 8 -7.86 -16.06 -3.36
CA VAL A 8 -6.55 -16.60 -3.77
C VAL A 8 -6.36 -17.93 -3.07
N GLU A 9 -6.02 -18.96 -3.83
CA GLU A 9 -5.67 -20.27 -3.29
C GLU A 9 -4.17 -20.32 -2.99
N ILE A 10 -3.82 -20.76 -1.79
CA ILE A 10 -2.43 -20.89 -1.35
C ILE A 10 -2.23 -22.24 -0.63
N PRO A 11 -1.02 -22.82 -0.66
CA PRO A 11 -0.67 -23.94 0.20
C PRO A 11 -0.71 -23.54 1.68
N GLU A 12 -1.39 -24.34 2.50
CA GLU A 12 -1.47 -24.14 3.95
C GLU A 12 -0.08 -24.09 4.62
N GLN A 13 0.90 -24.81 4.07
CA GLN A 13 2.27 -24.82 4.61
C GLN A 13 2.92 -23.44 4.61
N ILE A 14 2.47 -22.50 3.76
CA ILE A 14 2.99 -21.12 3.77
C ILE A 14 2.65 -20.44 5.10
N LEU A 15 1.39 -20.54 5.55
CA LEU A 15 0.95 -19.97 6.82
C LEU A 15 1.67 -20.61 8.00
N LEU A 16 1.82 -21.94 7.97
CA LEU A 16 2.58 -22.68 8.99
C LEU A 16 4.04 -22.23 9.06
N THR A 17 4.69 -22.06 7.90
CA THR A 17 6.10 -21.63 7.82
C THR A 17 6.28 -20.20 8.34
N LEU A 18 5.33 -19.33 8.03
CA LEU A 18 5.35 -17.93 8.49
C LEU A 18 4.86 -17.76 9.93
N ASN A 19 4.28 -18.81 10.54
CA ASN A 19 3.60 -18.77 11.82
C ASN A 19 2.52 -17.67 11.86
N LEU A 20 1.68 -17.63 10.82
CA LEU A 20 0.59 -16.68 10.66
C LEU A 20 -0.74 -17.39 10.48
N ASN A 21 -1.82 -16.73 10.88
CA ASN A 21 -3.17 -17.13 10.49
C ASN A 21 -3.62 -16.45 9.18
N GLU A 22 -4.79 -16.83 8.68
CA GLU A 22 -5.36 -16.32 7.42
C GLU A 22 -5.57 -14.80 7.42
N ASP A 23 -6.04 -14.22 8.52
CA ASP A 23 -6.31 -12.78 8.62
C ASP A 23 -5.01 -11.97 8.60
N GLU A 24 -3.99 -12.44 9.32
CA GLU A 24 -2.66 -11.83 9.33
C GLU A 24 -2.01 -11.89 7.95
N PHE A 25 -2.03 -13.05 7.30
CA PHE A 25 -1.47 -13.22 5.96
C PHE A 25 -2.25 -12.39 4.92
N SER A 26 -3.59 -12.40 4.98
CA SER A 26 -4.45 -11.57 4.12
C SER A 26 -4.13 -10.08 4.28
N GLN A 27 -3.89 -9.62 5.51
CA GLN A 27 -3.51 -8.25 5.77
C GLN A 27 -2.12 -7.92 5.22
N GLN A 28 -1.13 -8.80 5.40
CA GLN A 28 0.19 -8.64 4.81
C GLN A 28 0.13 -8.59 3.28
N MET A 29 -0.64 -9.48 2.63
CA MET A 29 -0.84 -9.46 1.18
C MET A 29 -1.38 -8.12 0.69
N LYS A 30 -2.37 -7.55 1.38
CA LYS A 30 -2.92 -6.23 1.02
C LYS A 30 -1.87 -5.13 1.12
N ILE A 31 -1.10 -5.12 2.20
CA ILE A 31 -0.03 -4.13 2.42
C ILE A 31 1.05 -4.27 1.34
N PHE A 32 1.59 -5.47 1.12
CA PHE A 32 2.62 -5.72 0.12
C PHE A 32 2.14 -5.37 -1.29
N THR A 33 0.90 -5.73 -1.64
CA THR A 33 0.34 -5.41 -2.96
C THR A 33 0.16 -3.90 -3.11
N ALA A 34 -0.39 -3.23 -2.10
CA ALA A 34 -0.57 -1.78 -2.11
C ALA A 34 0.77 -1.06 -2.23
N ALA A 35 1.76 -1.44 -1.41
CA ALA A 35 3.10 -0.87 -1.42
C ALA A 35 3.79 -1.06 -2.78
N GLN A 36 3.75 -2.27 -3.33
CA GLN A 36 4.37 -2.57 -4.61
C GLN A 36 3.72 -1.78 -5.77
N LEU A 37 2.39 -1.64 -5.76
CA LEU A 37 1.69 -0.86 -6.79
C LEU A 37 1.89 0.65 -6.63
N TYR A 38 2.01 1.15 -5.40
CA TYR A 38 2.35 2.55 -5.14
C TYR A 38 3.77 2.86 -5.63
N LYS A 39 4.75 1.99 -5.32
CA LYS A 39 6.13 2.08 -5.82
C LYS A 39 6.21 2.13 -7.35
N GLN A 40 5.29 1.46 -8.04
CA GLN A 40 5.18 1.47 -9.51
C GLN A 40 4.36 2.65 -10.05
N HIS A 41 3.99 3.62 -9.19
CA HIS A 41 3.12 4.76 -9.50
C HIS A 41 1.77 4.35 -10.12
N LYS A 42 1.23 3.17 -9.75
CA LYS A 42 -0.06 2.65 -10.24
C LYS A 42 -1.24 2.98 -9.35
N LEU A 43 -0.99 3.24 -8.07
CA LEU A 43 -2.00 3.65 -7.10
C LEU A 43 -1.60 5.01 -6.49
N SER A 44 -2.58 5.88 -6.29
CA SER A 44 -2.42 7.05 -5.43
C SER A 44 -2.29 6.63 -3.96
N LEU A 45 -1.81 7.52 -3.09
CA LEU A 45 -1.73 7.27 -1.64
C LEU A 45 -3.10 6.88 -1.04
N GLY A 46 -4.18 7.53 -1.50
CA GLY A 46 -5.54 7.21 -1.04
C GLY A 46 -6.00 5.81 -1.47
N GLN A 47 -5.71 5.40 -2.71
CA GLN A 47 -6.01 4.05 -3.18
C GLN A 47 -5.16 2.99 -2.49
N THR A 48 -3.90 3.31 -2.19
CA THR A 48 -2.96 2.47 -1.46
C THR A 48 -3.47 2.22 -0.03
N ALA A 49 -3.86 3.28 0.68
CA ALA A 49 -4.49 3.17 2.01
C ALA A 49 -5.76 2.30 1.98
N ALA A 50 -6.62 2.53 0.97
CA ALA A 50 -7.87 1.80 0.82
C ALA A 50 -7.66 0.30 0.55
N LEU A 51 -6.67 -0.06 -0.29
CA LEU A 51 -6.31 -1.45 -0.57
C LEU A 51 -5.69 -2.12 0.66
N ALA A 52 -4.76 -1.43 1.34
CA ALA A 52 -4.14 -1.88 2.58
C ALA A 52 -5.11 -1.96 3.77
N LYS A 53 -6.36 -1.44 3.64
CA LYS A 53 -7.33 -1.32 4.74
C LYS A 53 -6.75 -0.57 5.95
N MET A 54 -5.98 0.47 5.67
CA MET A 54 -5.33 1.33 6.66
C MET A 54 -5.77 2.78 6.45
N ASP A 55 -5.65 3.58 7.50
CA ASP A 55 -5.72 5.03 7.35
C ASP A 55 -4.46 5.56 6.63
N ARG A 56 -4.52 6.84 6.24
CA ARG A 56 -3.45 7.47 5.46
C ARG A 56 -2.13 7.57 6.24
N PHE A 57 -2.16 7.77 7.56
CA PHE A 57 -0.94 7.91 8.34
C PHE A 57 -0.22 6.56 8.49
N ARG A 58 -0.96 5.49 8.78
CA ARG A 58 -0.40 4.15 8.90
C ARG A 58 0.21 3.64 7.59
N ILE A 59 -0.43 3.89 6.45
CA ILE A 59 0.16 3.44 5.19
C ILE A 59 1.44 4.21 4.83
N ILE A 60 1.56 5.48 5.26
CA ILE A 60 2.79 6.24 5.10
C ILE A 60 3.91 5.56 5.90
N GLU A 61 3.69 5.29 7.18
CA GLU A 61 4.68 4.59 8.01
C GLU A 61 5.07 3.21 7.43
N GLU A 62 4.13 2.46 6.88
CA GLU A 62 4.42 1.17 6.24
C GLU A 62 5.25 1.32 4.97
N LEU A 63 4.93 2.28 4.09
CA LEU A 63 5.70 2.54 2.87
C LEU A 63 7.16 2.93 3.20
N GLU A 64 7.38 3.74 4.24
CA GLU A 64 8.72 4.07 4.73
C GLU A 64 9.50 2.81 5.19
N LYS A 65 8.84 1.89 5.91
CA LYS A 65 9.45 0.60 6.31
C LYS A 65 9.85 -0.26 5.13
N PHE A 66 9.13 -0.16 4.00
CA PHE A 66 9.48 -0.83 2.74
C PHE A 66 10.57 -0.09 1.94
N GLY A 67 11.10 1.03 2.44
CA GLY A 67 12.06 1.85 1.73
C GLY A 67 11.46 2.50 0.48
N ILE A 68 10.16 2.79 0.51
CA ILE A 68 9.46 3.49 -0.56
C ILE A 68 9.34 4.95 -0.13
N ASP A 69 10.05 5.84 -0.82
CA ASP A 69 9.96 7.27 -0.57
C ASP A 69 8.57 7.78 -0.99
N ILE A 70 7.87 8.36 0.00
CA ILE A 70 6.51 8.90 -0.18
C ILE A 70 6.57 10.35 -0.64
N ILE A 71 7.70 11.01 -0.40
CA ILE A 71 8.00 12.35 -0.89
C ILE A 71 8.68 12.19 -2.25
N ASN A 72 7.87 12.00 -3.27
CA ASN A 72 8.24 12.38 -4.63
C ASN A 72 7.43 13.63 -4.97
N TYR A 73 7.76 14.76 -4.35
CA TYR A 73 7.40 16.03 -4.97
C TYR A 73 8.19 16.07 -6.27
N ASP A 74 7.49 15.87 -7.39
CA ASP A 74 8.04 16.31 -8.66
C ASP A 74 8.32 17.81 -8.49
N PRO A 75 9.58 18.26 -8.59
CA PRO A 75 9.92 19.68 -8.39
C PRO A 75 9.06 20.61 -9.24
N GLU A 76 8.56 20.10 -10.37
CA GLU A 76 7.65 20.84 -11.25
C GLU A 76 6.25 21.02 -10.66
N GLU A 77 5.69 20.03 -9.96
CA GLU A 77 4.38 20.13 -9.29
C GLU A 77 4.44 21.10 -8.09
N LEU A 78 5.50 21.07 -7.29
CA LEU A 78 5.68 22.01 -6.18
C LEU A 78 5.81 23.45 -6.67
N SER A 79 6.50 23.65 -7.79
CA SER A 79 6.68 24.97 -8.40
C SER A 79 5.34 25.54 -8.87
N GLN A 80 4.49 24.71 -9.47
CA GLN A 80 3.16 25.10 -9.91
C GLN A 80 2.20 25.40 -8.75
N GLU A 81 2.31 24.71 -7.61
CA GLU A 81 1.51 25.03 -6.42
C GLU A 81 1.94 26.35 -5.75
N LEU A 82 3.24 26.68 -5.77
CA LEU A 82 3.76 27.92 -5.19
C LEU A 82 3.52 29.15 -6.07
N GLU A 83 3.50 29.01 -7.40
CA GLU A 83 3.15 30.11 -8.31
C GLU A 83 1.67 30.50 -8.26
N ASN A 84 0.81 29.61 -7.75
CA ASN A 84 -0.63 29.84 -7.62
C ASN A 84 -1.07 30.35 -6.22
N PHE A 85 -0.12 30.69 -5.34
CA PHE A 85 -0.33 31.33 -4.03
C PHE A 85 0.03 32.82 -4.07
#